data_AF-L8P8D4-F1
#
_entry.id   AF-L8P8D4-F1
#
_cell.length_a   1.000
_cell.length_b   1.000
_cell.length_c   1.000
_cell.angle_alpha   90.00
_cell.angle_beta   90.00
_cell.angle_gamma   90.00
#
_symmetry.space_group_name_H-M   'P 1'
#
loop_
_entity.id
_entity.type
_entity.pdbx_description
1 polymer ?
#
loop_
_entity_poly.entity_id
_entity_poly.type
_entity_poly.pdbx_seq_one_letter_code
_entity_poly.pdbx_strand_id
1 'polypeptide(L)' 'MNGPGGYFGGCLTALDDCLRGTFGYTAPATLLWRDASTAREHLSRALTAEGRPYDLFAGTLQVLAEGGMHVTLA' A
#
# COMPACT_ATOMS: atom_id res chain seq x y z
N MET A 1 14.38 -8.05 -7.49
CA MET A 1 13.21 -7.88 -6.62
C MET A 1 12.12 -7.24 -7.44
N ASN A 2 10.99 -7.93 -7.63
CA ASN A 2 9.96 -7.52 -8.60
C ASN A 2 9.14 -6.36 -8.01
N GLY A 3 9.10 -5.23 -8.73
CA GLY A 3 8.35 -4.04 -8.34
C GLY A 3 6.82 -4.19 -8.47
N PRO A 4 6.07 -3.07 -8.32
CA PRO A 4 4.61 -3.07 -8.27
C PRO A 4 3.98 -3.72 -9.51
N GLY A 5 3.13 -4.73 -9.28
CA GLY A 5 2.59 -5.65 -10.28
C GLY A 5 3.10 -7.09 -10.16
N GLY A 6 4.11 -7.34 -9.31
CA GLY A 6 4.58 -8.67 -8.90
C GLY A 6 4.22 -9.03 -7.45
N TYR A 7 5.09 -9.75 -6.74
CA TYR A 7 4.89 -10.05 -5.32
C TYR A 7 4.89 -8.77 -4.46
N PHE A 8 5.83 -7.84 -4.67
CA PHE A 8 5.83 -6.58 -3.91
C PHE A 8 4.73 -5.64 -4.41
N GLY A 9 3.69 -5.44 -3.61
CA GLY A 9 2.62 -4.47 -3.90
C GLY A 9 1.57 -4.92 -4.91
N GLY A 10 1.49 -6.21 -5.24
CA GLY A 10 0.43 -6.78 -6.09
C GLY A 10 -0.93 -6.89 -5.38
N CYS A 11 -0.94 -6.94 -4.06
CA CYS A 11 -2.13 -6.87 -3.21
C CYS A 11 -1.76 -6.36 -1.80
N LEU A 12 -2.76 -6.00 -0.99
CA LEU A 12 -2.56 -5.52 0.38
C LEU A 12 -1.84 -6.55 1.27
N THR A 13 -2.10 -7.85 1.10
CA THR A 13 -1.42 -8.91 1.84
C THR A 13 0.08 -8.95 1.54
N ALA A 14 0.45 -8.78 0.27
CA ALA A 14 1.85 -8.79 -0.08
C ALA A 14 2.58 -7.50 0.35
N LEU A 15 1.85 -6.38 0.48
CA LEU A 15 2.37 -5.17 1.15
C LEU A 15 2.60 -5.41 2.64
N ASP A 16 1.66 -6.05 3.34
CA ASP A 16 1.78 -6.41 4.75
C ASP A 16 2.99 -7.34 5.02
N ASP A 17 3.21 -8.33 4.16
CA ASP A 17 4.39 -9.21 4.21
C ASP A 17 5.71 -8.42 4.14
N CYS A 18 5.76 -7.37 3.30
CA CYS A 18 6.93 -6.50 3.18
C CYS A 18 7.22 -5.68 4.44
N LEU A 19 6.18 -5.38 5.21
CA LEU A 19 6.30 -4.59 6.44
C LEU A 19 6.68 -5.44 7.66
N ARG A 20 6.40 -6.75 7.61
CA ARG A 20 6.64 -7.69 8.73
C ARG A 20 7.85 -8.61 8.53
N GLY A 21 8.35 -8.75 7.30
CA GLY A 21 9.56 -9.54 7.01
C GLY A 21 10.85 -8.77 7.30
N THR A 22 11.96 -9.49 7.56
CA THR A 22 13.32 -8.93 7.64
C THR A 22 13.88 -8.47 6.28
N PHE A 23 13.01 -8.30 5.27
CA PHE A 23 13.38 -7.99 3.90
C PHE A 23 13.12 -6.51 3.60
N GLY A 24 14.18 -5.71 3.51
CA GLY A 24 14.16 -4.38 2.90
C GLY A 24 13.67 -3.20 3.76
N TYR A 25 12.99 -3.44 4.88
CA TYR A 25 12.51 -2.40 5.80
C TYR A 25 13.04 -2.62 7.23
N THR A 26 13.33 -1.53 7.94
CA THR A 26 13.60 -1.51 9.38
C THR A 26 12.77 -0.39 10.01
N ALA A 27 11.83 -0.75 10.87
CA ALA A 27 10.97 0.22 11.53
C ALA A 27 11.75 1.05 12.56
N PRO A 28 11.42 2.35 12.74
CA PRO A 28 10.44 3.14 11.97
C PRO A 28 11.04 3.74 10.68
N ALA A 29 10.24 3.90 9.62
CA ALA A 29 10.63 4.66 8.42
C ALA A 29 9.51 5.57 7.90
N THR A 30 9.85 6.43 6.93
CA THR A 30 8.92 7.36 6.27
C THR A 30 8.83 7.07 4.77
N LEU A 31 7.59 6.96 4.27
CA LEU A 31 7.25 6.85 2.86
C LEU A 31 6.70 8.18 2.35
N LEU A 32 7.38 8.80 1.37
CA LEU A 32 6.84 9.91 0.61
C LEU A 32 6.08 9.37 -0.61
N TRP A 33 4.76 9.54 -0.62
CA TRP A 33 3.90 9.18 -1.75
C TRP A 33 3.66 10.41 -2.63
N ARG A 34 4.44 10.53 -3.71
CA ARG A 34 4.46 11.72 -4.60
C ARG A 34 3.21 11.89 -5.47
N ASP A 35 2.58 10.79 -5.88
CA ASP A 35 1.40 10.81 -6.76
C ASP A 35 0.16 10.33 -6.00
N ALA A 36 0.03 10.75 -4.73
CA ALA A 36 -1.04 10.30 -3.85
C ALA A 36 -2.42 10.79 -4.30
N SER A 37 -2.49 11.96 -4.93
CA SER A 37 -3.72 12.52 -5.50
C SER A 37 -4.27 11.64 -6.64
N THR A 38 -3.42 11.33 -7.62
CA THR A 38 -3.72 10.41 -8.73
C THR A 38 -4.11 9.03 -8.20
N ALA A 39 -3.36 8.51 -7.23
CA ALA A 39 -3.68 7.23 -6.62
C ALA A 39 -5.05 7.25 -5.92
N ARG A 40 -5.37 8.30 -5.18
CA ARG A 40 -6.68 8.44 -4.52
C ARG A 40 -7.82 8.46 -5.53
N GLU A 41 -7.68 9.22 -6.62
CA GLU A 41 -8.71 9.32 -7.66
C GLU A 41 -9.06 7.95 -8.25
N HIS A 42 -8.05 7.14 -8.55
CA HIS A 42 -8.23 5.86 -9.23
C HIS A 42 -8.47 4.68 -8.27
N LEU A 43 -7.96 4.72 -7.04
CA LEU A 43 -7.96 3.58 -6.12
C LEU A 43 -9.03 3.67 -5.03
N SER A 44 -9.67 4.83 -4.82
CA SER A 44 -10.77 4.94 -3.84
C SER A 44 -12.10 4.33 -4.30
N ARG A 45 -12.17 3.86 -5.55
CA ARG A 45 -13.38 3.23 -6.13
C ARG A 45 -13.06 1.89 -6.81
N ALA A 46 -12.07 1.17 -6.28
CA ALA A 46 -11.68 -0.13 -6.81
C ALA A 46 -12.80 -1.18 -6.58
N LEU A 47 -12.78 -2.24 -7.39
CA LEU A 47 -13.68 -3.38 -7.25
C LEU A 47 -12.89 -4.63 -6.84
N THR A 48 -13.44 -5.42 -5.91
CA THR A 48 -12.91 -6.77 -5.63
C THR A 48 -13.16 -7.70 -6.81
N ALA A 49 -12.61 -8.91 -6.79
CA ALA A 49 -12.88 -9.93 -7.81
C ALA A 49 -14.39 -10.27 -7.91
N GLU A 50 -15.12 -10.12 -6.81
CA GLU A 50 -16.57 -10.31 -6.70
C GLU A 50 -17.37 -9.05 -7.09
N GLY A 51 -16.72 -8.01 -7.61
CA GLY A 51 -17.35 -6.77 -8.04
C GLY A 51 -17.82 -5.87 -6.90
N ARG A 52 -17.34 -6.07 -5.68
CA ARG A 52 -17.70 -5.23 -4.53
C ARG A 52 -16.84 -3.97 -4.51
N PRO A 53 -17.43 -2.77 -4.35
CA PRO A 53 -16.65 -1.54 -4.22
C PRO A 53 -15.86 -1.55 -2.92
N TYR A 54 -14.60 -1.13 -2.99
CA TYR A 54 -13.75 -0.92 -1.82
C TYR A 54 -12.75 0.21 -2.08
N ASP A 55 -12.37 0.90 -1.00
CA ASP A 55 -11.37 1.97 -1.07
C ASP A 55 -9.97 1.37 -0.86
N LEU A 56 -9.31 1.03 -1.96
CA LEU A 56 -7.96 0.46 -1.94
C LEU A 56 -6.92 1.48 -1.44
N PHE A 57 -7.16 2.78 -1.70
CA PHE A 57 -6.28 3.83 -1.21
C PHE A 57 -6.27 3.88 0.32
N ALA A 58 -7.46 3.88 0.94
CA ALA A 58 -7.61 3.84 2.39
C ALA A 58 -7.04 2.53 2.99
N GLY A 59 -7.33 1.38 2.37
CA GLY A 59 -6.79 0.09 2.81
C GLY A 59 -5.26 0.04 2.77
N THR A 60 -4.64 0.66 1.76
CA THR A 60 -3.18 0.76 1.64
C THR A 60 -2.58 1.59 2.78
N LEU A 61 -3.19 2.75 3.10
CA LEU A 61 -2.75 3.58 4.21
C LEU A 61 -2.88 2.86 5.56
N GLN A 62 -3.95 2.08 5.75
CA GLN A 62 -4.14 1.30 6.96
C GLN A 62 -3.02 0.26 7.14
N VAL A 63 -2.72 -0.53 6.10
CA VAL A 63 -1.65 -1.54 6.15
C VAL A 63 -0.29 -0.89 6.44
N LEU A 64 0.01 0.24 5.80
CA LEU A 64 1.25 0.99 6.05
C LEU A 64 1.35 1.48 7.50
N ALA A 65 0.25 2.02 8.04
CA ALA A 65 0.20 2.49 9.42
C ALA A 65 0.37 1.34 10.43
N GLU A 66 -0.29 0.20 10.21
CA GLU A 66 -0.15 -1.02 11.02
C GLU A 66 1.28 -1.56 11.00
N GLY A 67 2.00 -1.42 9.87
CA GLY A 67 3.43 -1.73 9.75
C GLY A 67 4.39 -0.69 10.35
N GLY A 68 3.87 0.36 11.01
CA GLY A 68 4.67 1.42 11.62
C GLY A 68 5.33 2.37 10.61
N MET A 69 4.86 2.40 9.36
CA MET A 69 5.34 3.32 8.33
C MET A 69 4.65 4.67 8.49
N HIS A 70 5.43 5.74 8.60
CA HIS A 70 4.90 7.09 8.49
C HIS A 70 4.72 7.46 7.01
N VAL A 71 3.54 7.92 6.61
CA VAL A 71 3.25 8.24 5.21
C VAL A 71 2.99 9.73 5.05
N THR A 72 3.78 10.36 4.18
CA THR A 72 3.56 11.75 3.75
C THR A 72 2.99 11.74 2.33
N LEU A 73 1.85 12.39 2.14
CA LEU A 73 1.22 12.56 0.84
C LEU A 73 1.68 13.88 0.24
N ALA A 74 2.18 13.86 -1.00
CA ALA A 74 2.54 15.05 -1.76
C ALA A 74 1.67 15.19 -3.03
#